data_AF-A0A5J6YZW2-F1
#
_entry.id   AF-A0A5J6YZW2-F1
#
_cell.length_a   1.000
_cell.length_b   1.000
_cell.length_c   1.000
_cell.angle_alpha   90.00
_cell.angle_beta   90.00
_cell.angle_gamma   90.00
#
_symmetry.space_group_name_H-M   'P 1'
#
loop_
_entity.id
_entity.type
_entity.pdbx_description
1 polymer ?
#
loop_
_entity_poly.entity_id
_entity_poly.type
_entity_poly.pdbx_seq_one_letter_code
_entity_poly.pdbx_strand_id
1 'polypeptide(L)'
;MKGLRLILSALVGFAAALVAYSAVFVRGDMSGVMGYLRARGALRRLTEGGADAGAVAAAHDALRTLGAQVGDPVLAARLIPLALLVGLAVGYAVWRVFGRKQTQEGRPDVQERMVYRLAWRKGGVFTLNDLAESSPLDEAQARAVTARMLEVGRLTRDGEAFSVRSGTTQSGSRA
;
A
#
# COMPACT_ATOMS: atom_id res chain seq x y z
N MET A 1 -0.24 12.01 8.01
CA MET A 1 -0.31 10.72 7.27
C MET A 1 -0.89 10.79 5.85
N LYS A 2 -1.76 11.76 5.49
CA LYS A 2 -2.36 11.85 4.14
C LYS A 2 -1.35 12.17 3.02
N GLY A 3 -0.37 13.05 3.28
CA GLY A 3 0.66 13.45 2.30
C GLY A 3 1.59 12.30 1.90
N LEU A 4 2.10 11.53 2.86
CA LEU A 4 2.97 10.37 2.60
C LEU A 4 2.29 9.33 1.71
N ARG A 5 0.98 9.10 1.91
CA ARG A 5 0.18 8.18 1.09
C ARG A 5 0.04 8.64 -0.36
N LEU A 6 -0.12 9.94 -0.59
CA LEU A 6 -0.15 10.51 -1.95
C LEU A 6 1.20 10.32 -2.64
N ILE A 7 2.30 10.62 -1.95
CA ILE A 7 3.66 10.47 -2.48
C ILE A 7 3.94 9.01 -2.85
N LEU A 8 3.65 8.06 -1.95
CA LEU A 8 3.82 6.63 -2.20
C LEU A 8 2.96 6.14 -3.38
N SER A 9 1.70 6.56 -3.45
CA SER A 9 0.79 6.14 -4.53
C SER A 9 1.26 6.70 -5.89
N ALA A 10 1.75 7.94 -5.90
CA ALA A 10 2.32 8.58 -7.10
C ALA A 10 3.60 7.88 -7.54
N LEU A 11 4.51 7.56 -6.61
CA LEU A 11 5.74 6.80 -6.88
C LEU A 11 5.43 5.43 -7.50
N VAL A 12 4.50 4.70 -6.90
CA VAL A 12 4.11 3.37 -7.41
C VAL A 12 3.45 3.47 -8.79
N GLY A 13 2.58 4.47 -9.01
CA GLY A 13 1.99 4.71 -10.32
C GLY A 13 3.04 5.06 -11.39
N PHE A 14 4.01 5.90 -11.05
CA PHE A 14 5.11 6.26 -11.95
C PHE A 14 6.02 5.07 -12.26
N ALA A 15 6.35 4.26 -11.25
CA ALA A 15 7.13 3.04 -11.44
C ALA A 15 6.38 2.04 -12.35
N ALA A 16 5.07 1.87 -12.16
CA ALA A 16 4.26 1.01 -13.02
C ALA A 16 4.20 1.52 -14.47
N ALA A 17 4.07 2.84 -14.68
CA ALA A 17 4.12 3.44 -16.01
C ALA A 17 5.47 3.19 -16.71
N LEU A 18 6.59 3.34 -15.97
CA LEU A 18 7.93 3.06 -16.48
C LEU A 18 8.11 1.58 -16.87
N VAL A 19 7.60 0.66 -16.05
CA VAL A 19 7.65 -0.79 -16.33
C VAL A 19 6.80 -1.13 -17.55
N ALA A 20 5.58 -0.60 -17.65
CA ALA A 20 4.71 -0.79 -18.80
C ALA A 20 5.36 -0.24 -20.09
N TYR A 21 5.92 0.96 -20.03
CA TYR A 21 6.65 1.56 -21.14
C TYR A 21 7.84 0.69 -21.56
N SER A 22 8.63 0.20 -20.61
CA SER A 22 9.80 -0.66 -20.87
C SER A 22 9.40 -1.99 -21.50
N ALA A 23 8.32 -2.61 -21.04
CA ALA A 23 7.80 -3.86 -21.60
C ALA A 23 7.35 -3.67 -23.07
N VAL A 24 6.68 -2.55 -23.37
CA VAL A 24 6.27 -2.19 -24.72
C VAL A 24 7.47 -1.85 -25.61
N PHE A 25 8.45 -1.12 -25.09
CA PHE A 25 9.66 -0.74 -25.82
C PHE A 25 10.44 -1.95 -26.34
N VAL A 26 10.51 -3.01 -25.54
CA VAL A 26 11.15 -4.28 -25.89
C VAL A 26 10.20 -5.22 -26.65
N ARG A 27 8.93 -4.82 -26.85
CA ARG A 27 7.89 -5.69 -27.44
C ARG A 27 7.70 -7.02 -26.69
N GLY A 28 8.10 -7.08 -25.42
CA GLY A 28 8.13 -8.32 -24.63
C GLY A 28 9.25 -9.31 -24.98
N ASP A 29 10.19 -8.96 -25.87
CA ASP A 29 11.33 -9.82 -26.23
C ASP A 29 12.43 -9.83 -25.17
N MET A 30 12.19 -10.58 -24.09
CA MET A 30 13.18 -10.80 -23.03
C MET A 30 14.41 -11.56 -23.52
N SER A 31 14.28 -12.36 -24.59
CA SER A 31 15.38 -13.13 -25.15
C SER A 31 16.41 -12.22 -25.83
N GLY A 32 15.93 -11.23 -26.59
CA GLY A 32 16.74 -10.16 -27.19
C GLY A 32 17.44 -9.30 -26.15
N VAL A 33 16.76 -8.96 -25.04
CA VAL A 33 17.39 -8.22 -23.93
C VAL A 33 18.52 -9.02 -23.29
N MET A 34 18.30 -10.32 -23.03
CA MET A 34 19.35 -11.17 -22.46
C MET A 34 20.53 -11.34 -23.43
N GLY A 35 20.26 -11.39 -24.74
CA GLY A 35 21.28 -11.34 -25.79
C GLY A 35 22.11 -10.06 -25.75
N TYR A 36 21.45 -8.90 -25.66
CA TYR A 36 22.09 -7.59 -25.54
C TYR A 36 22.95 -7.47 -24.27
N LEU A 37 22.43 -7.89 -23.11
CA LEU A 37 23.17 -7.86 -21.85
C LEU A 37 24.39 -8.79 -21.87
N ARG A 38 24.27 -9.97 -22.48
CA ARG A 38 25.40 -10.88 -22.67
C ARG A 38 26.46 -10.28 -23.59
N ALA A 39 26.05 -9.67 -24.71
CA ALA A 39 26.96 -8.99 -25.64
C ALA A 39 27.68 -7.80 -24.98
N ARG A 40 26.96 -7.02 -24.16
CA ARG A 40 27.55 -5.92 -23.36
C ARG A 40 28.57 -6.43 -22.34
N GLY A 41 28.29 -7.55 -21.68
CA GLY A 41 29.23 -8.20 -20.78
C GLY A 41 30.45 -8.79 -21.48
N ALA A 42 30.29 -9.27 -22.72
CA ALA A 42 31.40 -9.72 -23.56
C ALA A 42 32.29 -8.55 -24.00
N LEU A 43 31.69 -7.43 -24.43
CA LEU A 43 32.41 -6.20 -24.76
C LEU A 43 33.23 -5.69 -23.59
N ARG A 44 32.64 -5.64 -22.39
CA ARG A 44 33.36 -5.22 -21.17
C ARG A 44 34.60 -6.09 -20.90
N ARG A 45 34.47 -7.41 -21.04
CA ARG A 45 35.59 -8.35 -20.87
C ARG A 45 36.66 -8.20 -21.96
N LEU A 46 36.27 -7.89 -23.20
CA LEU A 46 37.22 -7.60 -24.28
C LEU A 46 38.01 -6.32 -24.00
N THR A 47 37.35 -5.26 -23.53
CA THR A 47 38.00 -4.01 -23.17
C THR A 47 38.93 -4.18 -21.96
N GLU A 48 38.47 -4.85 -20.90
CA GLU A 48 39.27 -5.12 -19.70
C GLU A 48 40.44 -6.08 -19.98
N GLY A 49 40.28 -7.01 -20.93
CA GLY A 49 41.32 -7.93 -21.37
C GLY A 49 42.35 -7.32 -22.32
N GLY A 50 42.25 -6.02 -22.65
CA GLY A 50 43.19 -5.34 -23.54
C GLY A 50 43.14 -5.82 -24.99
N ALA A 51 41.97 -6.28 -25.46
CA ALA A 51 41.80 -6.72 -26.83
C ALA A 51 42.06 -5.59 -27.84
N ASP A 52 42.45 -5.98 -29.07
CA ASP A 52 42.74 -5.05 -30.16
C ASP A 52 41.59 -4.07 -30.43
N ALA A 53 41.93 -2.84 -30.82
CA ALA A 53 40.97 -1.77 -31.07
C ALA A 53 39.96 -2.13 -32.15
N GLY A 54 40.35 -2.94 -33.15
CA GLY A 54 39.45 -3.44 -34.19
C GLY A 54 38.40 -4.40 -33.63
N ALA A 55 38.77 -5.28 -32.70
CA ALA A 55 37.85 -6.21 -32.04
C ALA A 55 36.86 -5.48 -31.12
N VAL A 56 37.31 -4.45 -30.41
CA VAL A 56 36.45 -3.62 -29.55
C VAL A 56 35.48 -2.78 -30.39
N ALA A 57 35.91 -2.25 -31.53
CA ALA A 57 35.06 -1.49 -32.45
C ALA A 57 33.97 -2.39 -33.08
N ALA A 58 34.35 -3.57 -33.58
CA ALA A 58 33.41 -4.54 -34.13
C ALA A 58 32.37 -5.00 -33.08
N ALA A 59 32.79 -5.20 -31.84
CA ALA A 59 31.89 -5.54 -30.74
C ALA A 59 30.93 -4.39 -30.37
N HIS A 60 31.34 -3.13 -30.49
CA HIS A 60 30.44 -1.99 -30.34
C HIS A 60 29.39 -1.92 -31.46
N ASP A 61 29.78 -2.17 -32.71
CA ASP A 61 28.85 -2.18 -33.84
C ASP A 61 27.84 -3.32 -33.74
N ALA A 62 28.28 -4.52 -33.32
CA ALA A 62 27.40 -5.63 -33.00
C ALA A 62 26.42 -5.29 -31.86
N LEU A 63 26.86 -4.54 -30.85
CA LEU A 63 25.99 -4.11 -29.75
C LEU A 63 24.95 -3.07 -30.20
N ARG A 64 25.32 -2.13 -31.08
CA ARG A 64 24.38 -1.13 -31.64
C ARG A 64 23.32 -1.79 -32.52
N THR A 65 23.72 -2.74 -33.36
CA THR A 65 22.79 -3.47 -34.23
C THR A 65 21.80 -4.32 -33.42
N LEU A 66 22.27 -5.02 -32.38
CA LEU A 66 21.39 -5.71 -31.43
C LEU A 66 20.45 -4.73 -30.71
N GLY A 67 20.95 -3.58 -30.24
CA GLY A 67 20.13 -2.56 -29.60
C GLY A 67 19.01 -2.03 -30.48
N ALA A 68 19.27 -1.83 -31.78
CA ALA A 68 18.29 -1.39 -32.76
C ALA A 68 17.23 -2.47 -33.09
N GLN A 69 17.57 -3.75 -32.96
CA GLN A 69 16.63 -4.85 -33.19
C GLN A 69 15.70 -5.08 -31.98
N VAL A 70 16.24 -4.95 -30.76
CA VAL A 70 15.50 -5.21 -29.52
C VAL A 70 14.50 -4.10 -29.21
N GLY A 71 14.84 -2.84 -29.48
CA GLY A 71 13.96 -1.69 -29.20
C GLY A 71 13.07 -1.31 -30.37
N ASP A 72 11.79 -1.04 -30.11
CA ASP A 72 10.91 -0.30 -31.03
C ASP A 72 10.47 1.03 -30.40
N PRO A 73 11.24 2.12 -30.63
CA PRO A 73 10.94 3.42 -30.04
C PRO A 73 9.65 4.04 -30.61
N VAL A 74 9.27 3.69 -31.84
CA VAL A 74 8.09 4.26 -32.51
C VAL A 74 6.82 3.68 -31.92
N LEU A 75 6.79 2.35 -31.72
CA LEU A 75 5.69 1.68 -31.03
C LEU A 75 5.58 2.15 -29.57
N ALA A 76 6.71 2.26 -28.87
CA ALA A 76 6.75 2.75 -27.49
C ALA A 76 6.19 4.18 -27.37
N ALA A 77 6.59 5.08 -28.28
CA ALA A 77 6.11 6.46 -28.30
C ALA A 77 4.60 6.55 -28.49
N ARG A 78 4.02 5.72 -29.36
CA ARG A 78 2.56 5.67 -29.60
C ARG A 78 1.78 5.16 -28.39
N LEU A 79 2.41 4.37 -27.53
CA LEU A 79 1.78 3.74 -26.37
C LEU A 79 2.11 4.43 -25.04
N ILE A 80 2.80 5.57 -25.06
CA ILE A 80 2.96 6.46 -23.89
C ILE A 80 1.62 6.74 -23.20
N PRO A 81 0.52 7.09 -23.92
CA PRO A 81 -0.76 7.36 -23.27
C PRO A 81 -1.29 6.14 -22.50
N LEU A 82 -1.11 4.94 -23.07
CA LEU A 82 -1.53 3.69 -22.44
C LEU A 82 -0.69 3.39 -21.19
N ALA A 83 0.63 3.55 -21.26
CA ALA A 83 1.52 3.36 -20.11
C ALA A 83 1.17 4.31 -18.95
N LEU A 84 0.83 5.57 -19.26
CA LEU A 84 0.34 6.53 -18.27
C LEU A 84 -1.00 6.11 -17.67
N LEU A 85 -1.94 5.60 -18.47
CA LEU A 85 -3.21 5.07 -17.97
C LEU A 85 -3.01 3.88 -17.02
N VAL A 86 -2.09 2.98 -17.35
CA VAL A 86 -1.72 1.86 -16.47
C VAL A 86 -1.13 2.37 -15.15
N GLY A 87 -0.18 3.31 -15.21
CA GLY A 87 0.38 3.93 -14.02
C GLY A 87 -0.67 4.61 -13.14
N LEU A 88 -1.60 5.35 -13.76
CA LEU A 88 -2.69 6.01 -13.08
C LEU A 88 -3.66 5.01 -12.43
N ALA A 89 -4.02 3.93 -13.16
CA ALA A 89 -4.89 2.88 -12.64
C ALA A 89 -4.25 2.17 -11.44
N VAL A 90 -2.96 1.84 -11.52
CA VAL A 90 -2.20 1.19 -10.43
C VAL A 90 -2.07 2.14 -9.24
N GLY A 91 -1.68 3.39 -9.46
CA GLY A 91 -1.59 4.40 -8.41
C GLY A 91 -2.93 4.63 -7.71
N TYR A 92 -4.03 4.68 -8.47
CA TYR A 92 -5.38 4.77 -7.93
C TYR A 92 -5.76 3.53 -7.11
N ALA A 93 -5.45 2.33 -7.60
CA ALA A 93 -5.73 1.08 -6.91
C ALA A 93 -5.00 1.01 -5.55
N VAL A 94 -3.70 1.36 -5.54
CA VAL A 94 -2.89 1.44 -4.32
C VAL A 94 -3.47 2.48 -3.37
N TRP A 95 -3.75 3.68 -3.87
CA TRP A 95 -4.38 4.74 -3.07
C TRP A 95 -5.69 4.24 -2.46
N ARG A 96 -6.55 3.57 -3.23
CA ARG A 96 -7.83 3.02 -2.77
C ARG A 96 -7.65 1.96 -1.68
N VAL A 97 -6.69 1.04 -1.83
CA VAL A 97 -6.39 0.00 -0.83
C VAL A 97 -5.89 0.61 0.48
N PHE A 98 -4.96 1.57 0.43
CA PHE A 98 -4.51 2.28 1.63
C PHE A 98 -5.63 3.10 2.27
N GLY A 99 -6.59 3.60 1.48
CA GLY A 99 -7.78 4.29 1.98
C GLY A 99 -8.69 3.39 2.79
N ARG A 100 -8.98 2.20 2.26
CA ARG A 100 -9.79 1.20 2.95
C ARG A 100 -9.14 0.72 4.25
N LYS A 101 -7.80 0.62 4.28
CA LYS A 101 -7.05 0.23 5.48
C LYS A 101 -7.04 1.33 6.57
N GLN A 102 -6.97 2.60 6.20
CA GLN A 102 -7.14 3.72 7.15
C GLN A 102 -8.56 3.77 7.73
N THR A 103 -9.58 3.41 6.96
CA THR A 103 -10.94 3.25 7.51
C THR A 103 -11.06 2.02 8.41
N GLN A 104 -10.18 1.02 8.26
CA GLN A 104 -10.08 -0.16 9.13
C GLN A 104 -9.16 0.01 10.34
N GLU A 105 -8.41 1.11 10.47
CA GLU A 105 -7.54 1.42 11.63
C GLU A 105 -8.32 1.64 12.94
N GLY A 106 -9.64 1.58 12.89
CA GLY A 106 -10.46 1.21 14.03
C GLY A 106 -11.54 0.28 13.55
N ARG A 107 -11.33 -1.05 13.58
CA ARG A 107 -12.46 -2.00 13.48
C ARG A 107 -13.39 -1.63 14.64
N PRO A 108 -14.52 -0.96 14.37
CA PRO A 108 -15.33 -0.39 15.43
C PRO A 108 -15.80 -1.50 16.37
N ASP A 109 -16.08 -2.67 15.81
CA ASP A 109 -16.42 -3.90 16.54
C ASP A 109 -15.36 -4.32 17.57
N VAL A 110 -14.07 -4.15 17.25
CA VAL A 110 -12.97 -4.54 18.17
C VAL A 110 -12.84 -3.51 19.29
N GLN A 111 -12.93 -2.22 18.96
CA GLN A 111 -12.84 -1.14 19.93
C GLN A 111 -14.06 -1.13 20.86
N GLU A 112 -15.27 -1.36 20.33
CA GLU A 112 -16.49 -1.54 21.12
C GLU A 112 -16.36 -2.75 22.06
N ARG A 113 -15.81 -3.88 21.60
CA ARG A 113 -15.54 -5.04 22.46
C ARG A 113 -14.54 -4.76 23.58
N MET A 114 -13.57 -3.86 23.36
CA MET A 114 -12.63 -3.44 24.40
C MET A 114 -13.35 -2.60 25.47
N VAL A 115 -14.22 -1.67 25.06
CA VAL A 115 -15.04 -0.88 25.97
C VAL A 115 -15.98 -1.76 26.79
N TYR A 116 -16.68 -2.71 26.16
CA TYR A 116 -17.54 -3.66 26.89
C TYR A 116 -16.78 -4.53 27.87
N ARG A 117 -15.58 -5.00 27.49
CA ARG A 117 -14.72 -5.79 28.38
C ARG A 117 -14.31 -5.01 29.62
N LEU A 118 -13.97 -3.72 29.45
CA LEU A 118 -13.65 -2.86 30.58
C LEU A 118 -14.88 -2.61 31.45
N ALA A 119 -16.02 -2.27 30.83
CA ALA A 119 -17.25 -2.04 31.56
C ALA A 119 -17.62 -3.26 32.41
N TRP A 120 -17.54 -4.48 31.87
CA TRP A 120 -17.79 -5.69 32.66
C TRP A 120 -16.80 -5.90 33.80
N ARG A 121 -15.52 -5.55 33.62
CA ARG A 121 -14.52 -5.64 34.71
C ARG A 121 -14.77 -4.63 35.83
N LYS A 122 -15.36 -3.47 35.52
CA LYS A 122 -15.62 -2.37 36.47
C LYS A 122 -17.08 -2.31 36.95
N GLY A 123 -17.88 -3.34 36.69
CA GLY A 123 -19.27 -3.42 37.17
C GLY A 123 -20.27 -2.58 36.37
N GLY A 124 -19.95 -2.25 35.13
CA GLY A 124 -20.83 -1.57 34.18
C GLY A 124 -20.61 -0.05 34.09
N VAL A 125 -19.78 0.53 34.97
CA VAL A 125 -19.45 1.97 35.01
C VAL A 125 -17.93 2.15 34.84
N PHE A 126 -17.51 3.08 33.99
CA PHE A 126 -16.09 3.39 33.76
C PHE A 126 -15.91 4.84 33.31
N THR A 127 -14.71 5.40 33.47
CA THR A 127 -14.35 6.74 32.97
C THR A 127 -13.44 6.65 31.74
N LEU A 128 -13.19 7.79 31.06
CA LEU A 128 -12.18 7.83 30.00
C LEU A 128 -10.77 7.52 30.52
N ASN A 129 -10.45 7.92 31.76
CA ASN A 129 -9.16 7.60 32.39
C ASN A 129 -9.03 6.09 32.62
N ASP A 130 -10.09 5.42 33.09
CA ASP A 130 -10.08 3.96 33.22
C ASP A 130 -9.82 3.28 31.87
N LEU A 131 -10.34 3.83 30.77
CA LEU A 131 -10.15 3.29 29.43
C LEU A 131 -8.73 3.49 28.92
N ALA A 132 -8.10 4.64 29.22
CA ALA A 132 -6.71 4.90 28.90
C ALA A 132 -5.74 4.01 29.70
N GLU A 133 -6.04 3.73 30.97
CA GLU A 133 -5.20 2.88 31.83
C GLU A 133 -5.36 1.39 31.52
N SER A 134 -6.58 0.95 31.17
CA SER A 134 -6.92 -0.47 31.13
C SER A 134 -7.00 -1.06 29.72
N SER A 135 -6.90 -0.23 28.68
CA SER A 135 -7.05 -0.63 27.28
C SER A 135 -5.86 -0.15 26.45
N PRO A 136 -5.41 -0.90 25.43
CA PRO A 136 -4.38 -0.45 24.49
C PRO A 136 -4.90 0.63 23.50
N LEU A 137 -5.96 1.37 23.87
CA LEU A 137 -6.54 2.42 23.05
C LEU A 137 -5.83 3.73 23.35
N ASP A 138 -5.44 4.44 22.30
CA ASP A 138 -5.00 5.83 22.44
C ASP A 138 -6.18 6.73 22.85
N GLU A 139 -5.89 7.87 23.46
CA GLU A 139 -6.89 8.77 24.02
C GLU A 139 -7.88 9.26 22.94
N ALA A 140 -7.38 9.56 21.75
CA ALA A 140 -8.21 9.95 20.61
C ALA A 140 -9.16 8.83 20.18
N GLN A 141 -8.72 7.57 20.24
CA GLN A 141 -9.54 6.40 19.91
C GLN A 141 -10.59 6.13 20.99
N ALA A 142 -10.20 6.22 22.26
CA ALA A 142 -11.09 6.10 23.41
C ALA A 142 -12.25 7.11 23.34
N ARG A 143 -11.96 8.38 23.05
CA ARG A 143 -12.99 9.42 22.86
C ARG A 143 -13.87 9.15 21.65
N ALA A 144 -13.30 8.77 20.50
CA ALA A 144 -14.08 8.50 19.29
C ALA A 144 -15.05 7.32 19.46
N VAL A 145 -14.61 6.25 20.12
CA VAL A 145 -15.42 5.04 20.33
C VAL A 145 -16.53 5.28 21.35
N THR A 146 -16.22 5.93 22.48
CA THR A 146 -17.22 6.28 23.49
C THR A 146 -18.27 7.26 22.96
N ALA A 147 -17.85 8.28 22.19
CA ALA A 147 -18.78 9.19 21.51
C ALA A 147 -19.73 8.46 20.56
N ARG A 148 -19.20 7.57 19.70
CA ARG A 148 -20.03 6.73 18.83
C ARG A 148 -20.99 5.84 19.62
N MET A 149 -20.53 5.19 20.69
CA MET A 149 -21.37 4.31 21.49
C MET A 149 -22.46 5.08 22.28
N LEU A 150 -22.22 6.36 22.62
CA LEU A 150 -23.25 7.26 23.16
C LEU A 150 -24.28 7.64 22.09
N GLU A 151 -23.84 8.00 20.88
CA GLU A 151 -24.73 8.34 19.75
C GLU A 151 -25.68 7.18 19.41
N VAL A 152 -25.18 5.95 19.42
CA VAL A 152 -25.96 4.73 19.14
C VAL A 152 -26.76 4.26 20.37
N GLY A 153 -26.68 4.97 21.50
CA GLY A 153 -27.46 4.70 22.70
C GLY A 153 -27.06 3.43 23.46
N ARG A 154 -25.83 2.94 23.23
CA ARG A 154 -25.25 1.76 23.91
C ARG A 154 -24.57 2.10 25.23
N LEU A 155 -24.10 3.34 25.37
CA LEU A 155 -23.63 3.93 26.62
C LEU A 155 -24.59 5.02 27.08
N THR A 156 -24.57 5.29 28.38
CA THR A 156 -25.14 6.48 29.01
C THR A 156 -24.01 7.22 29.70
N ARG A 157 -24.05 8.55 29.64
CA ARG A 157 -23.07 9.41 30.30
C ARG A 157 -23.70 10.06 31.52
N ASP A 158 -23.04 9.93 32.66
CA ASP A 158 -23.38 10.59 33.91
C ASP A 158 -22.13 11.35 34.41
N GLY A 159 -22.10 12.66 34.14
CA GLY A 159 -20.92 13.49 34.35
C GLY A 159 -19.69 13.02 33.57
N GLU A 160 -18.67 12.56 34.28
CA GLU A 160 -17.42 12.00 33.72
C GLU A 160 -17.46 10.48 33.54
N ALA A 161 -18.48 9.82 34.08
CA ALA A 161 -18.64 8.37 34.02
C ALA A 161 -19.51 7.96 32.82
N PHE A 162 -19.18 6.80 32.26
CA PHE A 162 -19.93 6.10 31.24
C PHE A 162 -20.47 4.82 31.85
N SER A 163 -21.75 4.56 31.65
CA SER A 163 -22.39 3.31 32.04
C SER A 163 -22.91 2.58 30.81
N VAL A 164 -22.77 1.26 30.79
CA VAL A 164 -23.38 0.45 29.73
C VAL A 164 -24.88 0.42 29.96
N ARG A 165 -25.66 0.83 28.95
CA ARG A 165 -27.11 0.69 29.01
C ARG A 165 -27.42 -0.80 29.03
N SER A 166 -27.80 -1.29 30.20
CA SER A 166 -28.27 -2.65 30.38
C SER A 166 -29.62 -2.74 29.69
N GLY A 167 -29.65 -3.20 28.43
CA GLY A 167 -30.88 -3.69 27.85
C GLY A 167 -31.38 -4.81 28.75
N THR A 168 -32.46 -4.54 29.49
CA THR A 168 -33.38 -5.49 30.11
C THR A 168 -32.85 -6.93 30.20
N THR A 169 -32.47 -7.32 31.41
CA THR A 169 -32.44 -8.71 31.86
C THR A 169 -33.68 -9.47 31.37
N GLN A 170 -33.51 -10.45 30.48
CA GLN A 170 -34.32 -11.66 30.47
C GLN A 170 -33.69 -12.77 29.61
N SER A 171 -33.05 -13.74 30.27
CA SER A 171 -33.42 -15.15 30.11
C SER A 171 -32.90 -15.94 31.31
N GLY A 172 -33.83 -16.33 32.19
CA GLY A 172 -33.81 -17.61 32.90
C GLY A 172 -32.77 -17.83 33.99
N SER A 173 -33.09 -17.36 35.21
CA SER A 173 -32.71 -18.08 36.43
C SER A 173 -33.71 -19.23 36.64
N ARG A 174 -33.18 -20.43 36.91
CA ARG A 174 -33.81 -21.63 37.52
C ARG A 174 -34.93 -22.34 36.75
N ALA A 175 -34.66 -23.55 36.29
CA ALA A 175 -34.89 -24.79 37.05
C ALA A 175 -34.04 -25.93 36.46
#